data_AF-A0A5C9EQ72-F1
#
_entry.id   AF-A0A5C9EQ72-F1
#
_cell.length_a   1.000
_cell.length_b   1.000
_cell.length_c   1.000
_cell.angle_alpha   90.00
_cell.angle_beta   90.00
_cell.angle_gamma   90.00
#
_symmetry.space_group_name_H-M   'P 1'
#
loop_
_entity.id
_entity.type
_entity.pdbx_description
1 polymer ?
#
loop_
_entity_poly.entity_id
_entity_poly.type
_entity_poly.pdbx_seq_one_letter_code
_entity_poly.pdbx_strand_id
1 'polypeptide(L)'
;MKNKDTFVAARIGSFLQGPLNEVTKKKELTISKIIRNGIFRYLLFFQRDEMKDNPMLVISKNELAFLLARLNEKELEQFAELMYKNGIITRKYHGRLIYNLKSEIELTARTQMSILTRIVFSKEGQRWFREFHYNFHKNRLTIAGRHDLNKNFSIFFKFYIVKYFKEFQYALMKQRLDEEKVMLILQRHK
;
A
#
# COMPACT_ATOMS: atom_id res chain seq x y z
N MET A 1 22.90 -38.92 -1.85
CA MET A 1 23.19 -37.67 -1.11
C MET A 1 22.06 -37.43 -0.11
N LYS A 2 22.35 -37.35 1.20
CA LYS A 2 21.35 -36.90 2.19
C LYS A 2 21.10 -35.40 1.93
N ASN A 3 19.85 -35.02 1.66
CA ASN A 3 19.46 -33.60 1.66
C ASN A 3 19.81 -33.05 3.04
N LYS A 4 20.84 -32.20 3.13
CA LYS A 4 21.11 -31.44 4.34
C LYS A 4 19.96 -30.44 4.47
N ASP A 5 19.14 -30.59 5.50
CA ASP A 5 18.11 -29.61 5.80
C ASP A 5 18.77 -28.24 5.93
N THR A 6 18.38 -27.33 5.05
CA THR A 6 18.91 -25.96 5.07
C THR A 6 18.09 -25.18 6.09
N PHE A 7 18.72 -24.85 7.22
CA PHE A 7 18.09 -24.05 8.26
C PHE A 7 18.29 -22.57 7.98
N VAL A 8 17.20 -21.81 7.93
CA VAL A 8 17.24 -20.35 7.83
C VAL A 8 16.84 -19.78 9.18
N ALA A 9 17.79 -19.15 9.87
CA ALA A 9 17.55 -18.39 11.08
C ALA A 9 17.45 -16.90 10.75
N ALA A 10 16.40 -16.23 11.23
CA ALA A 10 16.21 -14.80 11.06
C ALA A 10 15.89 -14.16 12.40
N ARG A 11 16.52 -13.01 12.71
CA ARG A 11 16.12 -12.19 13.85
C ARG A 11 14.87 -11.40 13.47
N ILE A 12 13.81 -11.58 14.24
CA ILE A 12 12.60 -10.77 14.14
C ILE A 12 12.65 -9.67 15.19
N GLY A 13 12.32 -8.43 14.79
CA GLY A 13 12.19 -7.33 15.74
C GLY A 13 11.07 -7.62 16.74
N SER A 14 11.27 -7.22 18.00
CA SER A 14 10.29 -7.43 19.09
C SER A 14 8.90 -6.88 18.76
N PHE A 15 8.83 -5.80 17.98
CA PHE A 15 7.57 -5.21 17.50
C PHE A 15 6.73 -6.16 16.62
N LEU A 16 7.35 -7.16 15.96
CA LEU A 16 6.65 -8.16 15.14
C LEU A 16 6.10 -9.31 15.98
N GLN A 17 6.58 -9.51 17.20
CA GLN A 17 6.26 -10.70 17.98
C GLN A 17 4.78 -10.75 18.40
N GLY A 18 4.20 -9.61 18.79
CA GLY A 18 2.76 -9.48 19.06
C GLY A 18 1.89 -9.84 17.85
N PRO A 19 2.03 -9.12 16.71
CA PRO A 19 1.28 -9.41 15.49
C PRO A 19 1.47 -10.85 14.98
N LEU A 20 2.68 -11.41 15.05
CA LEU A 20 2.93 -12.79 14.67
C LEU A 20 2.18 -13.76 15.60
N ASN A 21 2.22 -13.54 16.91
CA ASN A 21 1.49 -14.35 17.88
C ASN A 21 -0.03 -14.29 17.64
N GLU A 22 -0.60 -13.14 17.29
CA GLU A 22 -2.02 -13.03 16.93
C GLU A 22 -2.37 -13.87 15.69
N VAL A 23 -1.55 -13.81 14.65
CA VAL A 23 -1.79 -14.57 13.41
C VAL A 23 -1.61 -16.07 13.63
N THR A 24 -0.62 -16.49 14.42
CA THR A 24 -0.41 -17.91 14.76
C THR A 24 -1.63 -18.50 15.47
N LYS A 25 -2.20 -17.76 16.44
CA LYS A 25 -3.43 -18.15 17.15
C LYS A 25 -4.64 -18.23 16.22
N LYS A 26 -4.82 -17.22 15.36
CA LYS A 26 -6.00 -17.15 14.47
C LYS A 26 -5.98 -18.16 13.33
N LYS A 27 -4.81 -18.56 12.85
CA LYS A 27 -4.64 -19.40 11.65
C LYS A 27 -4.06 -20.78 11.92
N GLU A 28 -3.79 -21.12 13.17
CA GLU A 28 -3.17 -22.39 13.56
C GLU A 28 -1.85 -22.67 12.80
N LEU A 29 -1.05 -21.62 12.61
CA LEU A 29 0.24 -21.69 11.92
C LEU A 29 1.38 -21.43 12.91
N THR A 30 2.55 -22.02 12.69
CA THR A 30 3.76 -21.66 13.44
C THR A 30 4.39 -20.38 12.91
N ILE A 31 5.11 -19.64 13.76
CA ILE A 31 5.86 -18.43 13.36
C ILE A 31 6.79 -18.74 12.18
N SER A 32 7.52 -19.86 12.22
CA SER A 32 8.42 -20.27 11.14
C SER A 32 7.69 -20.54 9.82
N LYS A 33 6.44 -21.02 9.86
CA LYS A 33 5.63 -21.22 8.64
C LYS A 33 5.12 -19.89 8.10
N ILE A 34 4.75 -18.95 8.96
CA ILE A 34 4.37 -17.59 8.56
C ILE A 34 5.56 -16.87 7.91
N ILE A 35 6.73 -16.90 8.54
CA ILE A 35 7.96 -16.25 8.02
C ILE A 35 8.37 -16.87 6.69
N ARG A 36 8.43 -18.21 6.59
CA ARG A 36 8.76 -18.87 5.32
C ARG A 36 7.77 -18.54 4.21
N ASN A 37 6.47 -18.50 4.51
CA ASN A 37 5.46 -18.10 3.54
C ASN A 37 5.61 -16.63 3.13
N GLY A 38 5.98 -15.74 4.06
CA GLY A 38 6.28 -14.33 3.78
C GLY A 38 7.47 -14.17 2.85
N ILE A 39 8.60 -14.83 3.17
CA ILE A 39 9.82 -14.82 2.35
C ILE A 39 9.56 -15.44 0.97
N PHE A 40 8.89 -16.59 0.92
CA PHE A 40 8.59 -17.26 -0.34
C PHE A 40 7.68 -16.41 -1.23
N ARG A 41 6.63 -15.80 -0.65
CA ARG A 41 5.78 -14.86 -1.39
C ARG A 41 6.56 -13.63 -1.86
N TYR A 42 7.47 -13.12 -1.04
CA TYR A 42 8.35 -12.01 -1.43
C TYR A 42 9.24 -12.39 -2.62
N LEU A 43 9.91 -13.54 -2.58
CA LEU A 43 10.77 -14.02 -3.67
C LEU A 43 9.98 -14.28 -4.96
N LEU A 44 8.82 -14.95 -4.87
CA LEU A 44 7.94 -15.18 -6.03
C LEU A 44 7.34 -13.89 -6.61
N PHE A 45 7.27 -12.84 -5.80
CA PHE A 45 6.82 -11.54 -6.24
C PHE A 45 7.95 -10.78 -6.93
N PHE A 46 9.16 -10.83 -6.39
CA PHE A 46 10.35 -10.14 -6.90
C PHE A 46 10.94 -10.75 -8.19
N GLN A 47 10.76 -12.06 -8.41
CA GLN A 47 11.29 -12.78 -9.58
C GLN A 47 10.48 -12.60 -10.87
N ARG A 48 9.45 -11.76 -10.89
CA ARG A 48 8.62 -11.56 -12.08
C ARG A 48 9.31 -10.62 -13.07
N ASP A 49 9.32 -10.98 -14.35
CA ASP A 49 9.93 -10.18 -15.42
C ASP A 49 9.39 -8.74 -15.45
N GLU A 50 8.11 -8.57 -15.13
CA GLU A 50 7.42 -7.28 -15.00
C GLU A 50 8.02 -6.34 -13.93
N MET A 51 8.86 -6.85 -13.02
CA MET A 51 9.51 -6.10 -11.94
C MET A 51 11.02 -5.89 -12.14
N LYS A 52 11.62 -6.46 -13.20
CA LYS A 52 13.06 -6.26 -13.50
C LYS A 52 13.39 -4.80 -13.79
N ASP A 53 12.48 -4.09 -14.45
CA ASP A 53 12.67 -2.67 -14.83
C ASP A 53 12.18 -1.69 -13.75
N ASN A 54 11.49 -2.18 -12.71
CA ASN A 54 10.97 -1.35 -11.63
C ASN A 54 11.00 -2.13 -10.30
N PRO A 55 12.17 -2.22 -9.65
CA PRO A 55 12.33 -3.01 -8.43
C PRO A 55 11.48 -2.41 -7.31
N MET A 56 10.63 -3.24 -6.72
CA MET A 56 9.73 -2.79 -5.69
C MET A 56 10.44 -2.73 -4.34
N LEU A 57 10.51 -1.52 -3.78
CA LEU A 57 11.05 -1.28 -2.46
C LEU A 57 9.95 -1.49 -1.42
N VAL A 58 10.17 -2.46 -0.52
CA VAL A 58 9.37 -2.57 0.70
C VAL A 58 9.96 -1.59 1.72
N ILE A 59 9.30 -0.46 1.90
CA ILE A 59 9.69 0.56 2.87
C ILE A 59 8.77 0.48 4.10
N SER A 60 9.37 0.51 5.28
CA SER A 60 8.64 0.69 6.53
C SER A 60 8.07 2.11 6.60
N LYS A 61 7.08 2.31 7.47
CA LYS A 61 6.48 3.61 7.72
C LYS A 61 7.50 4.66 8.18
N ASN A 62 8.49 4.27 8.96
CA ASN A 62 9.54 5.17 9.46
C ASN A 62 10.52 5.55 8.35
N GLU A 63 10.90 4.60 7.47
CA GLU A 63 11.72 4.89 6.30
C GLU A 63 11.00 5.81 5.32
N LEU A 64 9.69 5.58 5.11
CA LEU A 64 8.85 6.49 4.33
C LEU A 64 8.83 7.90 4.96
N ALA A 65 8.62 8.01 6.27
CA ALA A 65 8.63 9.29 6.98
C ALA A 65 9.93 10.06 6.77
N PHE A 66 11.06 9.36 6.95
CA PHE A 66 12.40 9.90 6.83
C PHE A 66 12.70 10.36 5.40
N LEU A 67 12.33 9.56 4.41
CA LEU A 67 12.49 9.90 3.00
C LEU A 67 11.67 11.14 2.66
N LEU A 68 10.37 11.15 2.98
CA LEU A 68 9.47 12.25 2.69
C LEU A 68 9.91 13.57 3.34
N ALA A 69 10.52 13.52 4.53
CA ALA A 69 11.03 14.72 5.22
C ALA A 69 12.11 15.48 4.43
N ARG A 70 12.79 14.81 3.49
CA ARG A 70 13.92 15.36 2.73
C ARG A 70 13.58 15.77 1.31
N LEU A 71 12.38 15.44 0.84
CA LEU A 71 11.95 15.73 -0.52
C LEU A 71 11.25 17.08 -0.61
N ASN A 72 11.54 17.84 -1.66
CA ASN A 72 10.75 19.01 -2.03
C ASN A 72 9.48 18.61 -2.80
N GLU A 73 8.58 19.56 -3.09
CA GLU A 73 7.28 19.25 -3.71
C GLU A 73 7.41 18.55 -5.08
N LYS A 74 8.36 18.95 -5.92
CA LYS A 74 8.61 18.33 -7.23
C LYS A 74 9.08 16.88 -7.06
N GLU A 75 9.98 16.64 -6.11
CA GLU A 75 10.46 15.30 -5.80
C GLU A 75 9.37 14.42 -5.18
N LEU A 76 8.47 14.98 -4.36
CA LEU A 76 7.31 14.28 -3.83
C LEU A 76 6.36 13.83 -4.96
N GLU A 77 6.15 14.68 -5.97
CA GLU A 77 5.35 14.31 -7.15
C GLU A 77 6.02 13.18 -7.95
N GLN A 78 7.33 13.26 -8.19
CA GLN A 78 8.08 12.21 -8.89
C GLN A 78 8.08 10.90 -8.10
N PHE A 79 8.21 10.97 -6.78
CA PHE A 79 8.13 9.81 -5.90
C PHE A 79 6.73 9.19 -5.92
N ALA A 80 5.68 10.01 -5.91
CA ALA A 80 4.30 9.54 -6.07
C ALA A 80 4.07 8.85 -7.42
N GLU A 81 4.64 9.36 -8.51
CA GLU A 81 4.61 8.73 -9.85
C GLU A 81 5.27 7.34 -9.83
N LEU A 82 6.46 7.22 -9.23
CA LEU A 82 7.16 5.95 -9.11
C LEU A 82 6.35 4.93 -8.31
N MET A 83 5.81 5.34 -7.16
CA MET A 83 4.98 4.49 -6.31
C MET A 83 3.67 4.09 -7.00
N TYR A 84 3.08 4.98 -7.79
CA TYR A 84 1.92 4.67 -8.62
C TYR A 84 2.25 3.60 -9.66
N LYS A 85 3.34 3.77 -10.44
CA LYS A 85 3.79 2.77 -11.43
C LYS A 85 4.00 1.39 -10.79
N ASN A 86 4.66 1.34 -9.64
CA ASN A 86 4.82 0.10 -8.86
C ASN A 86 3.49 -0.54 -8.49
N GLY A 87 2.54 0.26 -8.01
CA GLY A 87 1.24 -0.25 -7.62
C GLY A 87 0.36 -0.68 -8.80
N ILE A 88 0.55 -0.12 -9.99
CA ILE A 88 -0.17 -0.56 -11.21
C ILE A 88 0.30 -1.94 -11.67
N ILE A 89 1.60 -2.19 -11.69
CA ILE A 89 2.19 -3.50 -12.02
C ILE A 89 1.60 -4.57 -11.09
N THR A 90 1.43 -4.25 -9.81
CA THR A 90 1.00 -5.21 -8.78
C THR A 90 -0.52 -5.32 -8.62
N ARG A 91 -1.28 -4.38 -9.18
CA ARG A 91 -2.73 -4.23 -8.98
C ARG A 91 -3.50 -5.52 -9.30
N LYS A 92 -3.17 -6.19 -10.40
CA LYS A 92 -3.85 -7.43 -10.83
C LYS A 92 -3.68 -8.56 -9.81
N TYR A 93 -2.48 -8.70 -9.24
CA TYR A 93 -2.19 -9.69 -8.21
C TYR A 93 -2.90 -9.37 -6.90
N HIS A 94 -2.87 -8.11 -6.49
CA HIS A 94 -3.56 -7.62 -5.31
C HIS A 94 -5.07 -7.83 -5.39
N GLY A 95 -5.69 -7.58 -6.55
CA GLY A 95 -7.10 -7.88 -6.77
C GLY A 95 -7.42 -9.38 -6.58
N ARG A 96 -6.66 -10.27 -7.21
CA ARG A 96 -6.85 -11.73 -7.08
C ARG A 96 -6.69 -12.20 -5.63
N LEU A 97 -5.67 -11.70 -4.92
CA LEU A 97 -5.38 -12.06 -3.52
C LEU A 97 -6.43 -11.53 -2.53
N ILE A 98 -6.92 -10.30 -2.72
CA ILE A 98 -7.85 -9.64 -1.78
C ILE A 98 -9.24 -10.25 -1.84
N TYR A 99 -9.70 -10.56 -3.05
CA TYR A 99 -11.07 -10.97 -3.28
C TYR A 99 -11.22 -12.49 -3.43
N ASN A 100 -10.13 -13.27 -3.38
CA ASN A 100 -10.13 -14.73 -3.56
C ASN A 100 -10.92 -15.18 -4.82
N LEU A 101 -10.85 -14.39 -5.88
CA LEU A 101 -11.74 -14.59 -7.03
C LEU A 101 -11.19 -15.59 -8.03
N LYS A 102 -12.10 -16.43 -8.54
CA LYS A 102 -11.87 -17.32 -9.69
C LYS A 102 -11.87 -16.57 -11.03
N SER A 103 -12.40 -15.34 -11.08
CA SER A 103 -12.53 -14.51 -12.30
C SER A 103 -11.95 -13.09 -12.10
N GLU A 104 -11.69 -12.39 -13.21
CA GLU A 104 -11.16 -11.01 -13.20
C GLU A 104 -12.26 -10.01 -12.77
N ILE A 105 -11.95 -9.16 -11.78
CA ILE A 105 -12.84 -8.05 -11.39
C ILE A 105 -12.72 -6.93 -12.41
N GLU A 106 -13.85 -6.36 -12.80
CA GLU A 106 -13.86 -5.07 -13.49
C GLU A 106 -13.21 -4.01 -12.59
N LEU A 107 -12.09 -3.48 -13.06
CA LEU A 107 -11.38 -2.48 -12.30
C LEU A 107 -12.12 -1.14 -12.38
N THR A 108 -12.80 -0.80 -11.30
CA THR A 108 -13.45 0.50 -11.11
C THR A 108 -12.67 1.37 -10.12
N ALA A 109 -12.97 2.67 -10.10
CA ALA A 109 -12.48 3.60 -9.07
C ALA A 109 -12.74 3.09 -7.64
N ARG A 110 -13.91 2.46 -7.41
CA ARG A 110 -14.28 1.90 -6.11
C ARG A 110 -13.44 0.67 -5.77
N THR A 111 -13.21 -0.21 -6.75
CA THR A 111 -12.32 -1.38 -6.60
C THR A 111 -10.89 -0.92 -6.28
N GLN A 112 -10.37 0.07 -7.01
CA GLN A 112 -9.04 0.62 -6.77
C GLN A 112 -8.91 1.20 -5.35
N MET A 113 -9.90 1.99 -4.90
CA MET A 113 -9.89 2.54 -3.54
C MET A 113 -9.90 1.46 -2.48
N SER A 114 -10.68 0.40 -2.70
CA SER A 114 -10.76 -0.74 -1.78
C SER A 114 -9.44 -1.49 -1.69
N ILE A 115 -8.73 -1.66 -2.82
CA ILE A 115 -7.39 -2.27 -2.85
C ILE A 115 -6.40 -1.41 -2.05
N LEU A 116 -6.32 -0.11 -2.35
CA LEU A 116 -5.41 0.81 -1.65
C LEU A 116 -5.71 0.87 -0.16
N THR A 117 -6.99 0.94 0.21
CA THR A 117 -7.40 0.94 1.61
C THR A 117 -6.92 -0.31 2.32
N ARG A 118 -7.16 -1.50 1.74
CA ARG A 118 -6.82 -2.76 2.40
C ARG A 118 -5.31 -3.01 2.48
N ILE A 119 -4.53 -2.64 1.46
CA ILE A 119 -3.09 -2.94 1.41
C ILE A 119 -2.25 -1.85 2.06
N VAL A 120 -2.64 -0.59 1.89
CA VAL A 120 -1.77 0.55 2.21
C VAL A 120 -2.30 1.30 3.44
N PHE A 121 -3.59 1.64 3.46
CA PHE A 121 -4.11 2.61 4.44
C PHE A 121 -4.66 2.00 5.72
N SER A 122 -5.15 0.76 5.67
CA SER A 122 -5.76 0.04 6.80
C SER A 122 -4.72 -0.42 7.83
N LYS A 123 -5.21 -0.83 9.01
CA LYS A 123 -4.37 -1.36 10.11
C LYS A 123 -3.76 -2.71 9.76
N GLU A 124 -4.40 -3.46 8.88
CA GLU A 124 -3.97 -4.77 8.37
C GLU A 124 -3.00 -4.65 7.18
N GLY A 125 -2.90 -3.45 6.59
CA GLY A 125 -1.98 -3.10 5.52
C GLY A 125 -0.68 -2.45 6.03
N GLN A 126 -0.12 -1.52 5.23
CA GLN A 126 1.06 -0.74 5.63
C GLN A 126 0.77 0.33 6.70
N ARG A 127 -0.50 0.58 7.03
CA ARG A 127 -0.94 1.47 8.12
C ARG A 127 -0.33 2.86 8.05
N TRP A 128 -0.35 3.47 6.86
CA TRP A 128 0.12 4.85 6.67
C TRP A 128 -0.70 5.85 7.49
N PHE A 129 -1.99 5.56 7.71
CA PHE A 129 -2.89 6.36 8.50
C PHE A 129 -3.18 5.74 9.86
N ARG A 130 -3.42 6.58 10.87
CA ARG A 130 -4.05 6.20 12.15
C ARG A 130 -5.54 5.96 11.96
N GLU A 131 -6.17 6.85 11.19
CA GLU A 131 -7.59 6.83 10.83
C GLU A 131 -7.72 7.17 9.34
N PHE A 132 -8.53 6.40 8.60
CA PHE A 132 -8.74 6.61 7.17
C PHE A 132 -10.20 6.38 6.81
N HIS A 133 -10.79 7.34 6.12
CA HIS A 133 -12.18 7.32 5.69
C HIS A 133 -12.27 7.76 4.23
N TYR A 134 -13.15 7.13 3.48
CA TYR A 134 -13.52 7.59 2.15
C TYR A 134 -15.00 7.35 1.89
N ASN A 135 -15.58 8.18 1.02
CA ASN A 135 -16.97 8.05 0.59
C ASN A 135 -17.11 8.36 -0.90
N PHE A 136 -17.81 7.48 -1.60
CA PHE A 136 -18.25 7.73 -2.97
C PHE A 136 -19.72 8.17 -2.93
N HIS A 137 -20.00 9.39 -3.39
CA HIS A 137 -21.35 9.90 -3.52
C HIS A 137 -21.54 10.52 -4.90
N LYS A 138 -22.44 9.95 -5.71
CA LYS A 138 -22.63 10.31 -7.13
C LYS A 138 -21.28 10.24 -7.88
N ASN A 139 -20.85 11.34 -8.48
CA ASN A 139 -19.58 11.46 -9.19
C ASN A 139 -18.45 12.00 -8.31
N ARG A 140 -18.62 12.06 -6.98
CA ARG A 140 -17.62 12.60 -6.05
C ARG A 140 -17.02 11.51 -5.17
N LEU A 141 -15.71 11.59 -4.98
CA LEU A 141 -14.94 10.83 -4.02
C LEU A 141 -14.39 11.78 -2.97
N THR A 142 -14.79 11.60 -1.71
CA THR A 142 -14.21 12.32 -0.56
C THR A 142 -13.29 11.37 0.18
N ILE A 143 -12.10 11.84 0.52
CA ILE A 143 -11.06 11.10 1.25
C ILE A 143 -10.64 11.96 2.43
N ALA A 144 -10.58 11.37 3.61
CA ALA A 144 -10.08 12.02 4.81
C ALA A 144 -9.27 11.04 5.65
N GLY A 145 -8.17 11.50 6.25
CA GLY A 145 -7.37 10.66 7.12
C GLY A 145 -6.48 11.45 8.08
N ARG A 146 -6.10 10.78 9.17
CA ARG A 146 -5.12 11.26 10.16
C ARG A 146 -3.87 10.40 10.12
N HIS A 147 -2.69 11.01 10.17
CA HIS A 147 -1.40 10.33 10.20
C HIS A 147 -0.46 11.00 11.21
N ASP A 148 0.67 10.35 11.45
CA ASP A 148 1.77 10.78 12.32
C ASP A 148 3.11 10.86 11.57
N LEU A 149 2.98 11.06 10.27
CA LEU A 149 4.04 11.49 9.38
C LEU A 149 4.03 13.03 9.29
N ASN A 150 4.99 13.63 8.60
CA ASN A 150 5.10 15.07 8.41
C ASN A 150 4.15 15.61 7.32
N LYS A 151 4.10 16.94 7.16
CA LYS A 151 3.33 17.63 6.10
C LYS A 151 3.65 17.15 4.68
N ASN A 152 4.88 16.71 4.41
CA ASN A 152 5.26 16.20 3.09
C ASN A 152 4.52 14.90 2.74
N PHE A 153 4.13 14.10 3.75
CA PHE A 153 3.23 12.96 3.52
C PHE A 153 1.87 13.41 2.97
N SER A 154 1.28 14.48 3.50
CA SER A 154 0.01 15.02 2.99
C SER A 154 0.10 15.41 1.52
N ILE A 155 1.20 16.06 1.14
CA ILE A 155 1.49 16.50 -0.23
C ILE A 155 1.74 15.30 -1.15
N PHE A 156 2.57 14.34 -0.72
CA PHE A 156 2.81 13.10 -1.44
C PHE A 156 1.51 12.31 -1.66
N PHE A 157 0.70 12.15 -0.61
CA PHE A 157 -0.55 11.40 -0.67
C PHE A 157 -1.54 12.02 -1.66
N LYS A 158 -1.63 13.36 -1.72
CA LYS A 158 -2.38 14.09 -2.76
C LYS A 158 -1.94 13.61 -4.15
N PHE A 159 -0.66 13.71 -4.47
CA PHE A 159 -0.15 13.32 -5.79
C PHE A 159 -0.42 11.84 -6.08
N TYR A 160 -0.13 10.96 -5.10
CA TYR A 160 -0.30 9.52 -5.23
C TYR A 160 -1.75 9.12 -5.54
N ILE A 161 -2.71 9.66 -4.78
CA ILE A 161 -4.14 9.40 -5.00
C ILE A 161 -4.61 9.97 -6.34
N VAL A 162 -4.24 11.21 -6.67
CA VAL A 162 -4.68 11.84 -7.93
C VAL A 162 -4.24 11.01 -9.14
N LYS A 163 -3.05 10.41 -9.12
CA LYS A 163 -2.57 9.54 -10.20
C LYS A 163 -3.47 8.32 -10.42
N TYR A 164 -3.81 7.58 -9.37
CA TYR A 164 -4.74 6.44 -9.47
C TYR A 164 -6.11 6.84 -10.00
N PHE A 165 -6.64 7.97 -9.54
CA PHE A 165 -8.01 8.36 -9.86
C PHE A 165 -8.14 9.07 -11.21
N LYS A 166 -7.02 9.54 -11.78
CA LYS A 166 -6.97 10.07 -13.15
C LYS A 166 -7.37 9.02 -14.19
N GLU A 167 -6.98 7.75 -14.03
CA GLU A 167 -7.39 6.64 -14.90
C GLU A 167 -8.92 6.49 -14.99
N PHE A 168 -9.63 6.89 -13.94
CA PHE A 168 -11.09 6.81 -13.85
C PHE A 168 -11.78 8.16 -14.08
N GLN A 169 -11.07 9.10 -14.71
CA GLN A 169 -11.55 10.45 -15.06
C GLN A 169 -11.92 11.33 -13.85
N TYR A 170 -11.36 11.06 -12.67
CA TYR A 170 -11.52 11.94 -11.51
C TYR A 170 -10.43 13.02 -11.49
N ALA A 171 -10.83 14.27 -11.26
CA ALA A 171 -9.92 15.37 -10.99
C ALA A 171 -10.08 15.89 -9.57
N LEU A 172 -8.99 16.46 -9.02
CA LEU A 172 -8.99 17.08 -7.71
C LEU A 172 -9.77 18.40 -7.74
N MET A 173 -10.80 18.51 -6.90
CA MET A 173 -11.63 19.71 -6.78
C MET A 173 -11.28 20.56 -5.56
N LYS A 174 -10.97 19.89 -4.44
CA LYS A 174 -10.66 20.56 -3.17
C LYS A 174 -9.65 19.74 -2.40
N GLN A 175 -8.78 20.43 -1.67
CA GLN A 175 -7.82 19.82 -0.77
C GLN A 175 -7.72 20.61 0.54
N ARG A 176 -7.36 19.91 1.61
CA ARG A 176 -6.84 20.47 2.86
C ARG A 176 -5.70 19.56 3.32
N LEU A 177 -4.49 20.11 3.34
CA LEU A 177 -3.25 19.39 3.61
C LEU A 177 -2.57 20.02 4.83
N ASP A 178 -2.80 19.42 5.98
CA ASP A 178 -2.21 19.83 7.24
C ASP A 178 -1.09 18.85 7.62
N GLU A 179 -0.36 19.13 8.70
CA GLU A 179 0.79 18.32 9.13
C GLU A 179 0.43 16.88 9.52
N GLU A 180 -0.76 16.65 10.07
CA GLU A 180 -1.22 15.33 10.52
C GLU A 180 -2.53 14.90 9.85
N LYS A 181 -3.07 15.71 8.92
CA LYS A 181 -4.41 15.50 8.36
C LYS A 181 -4.42 15.76 6.87
N VAL A 182 -5.12 14.88 6.17
CA VAL A 182 -5.41 15.03 4.74
C VAL A 182 -6.90 14.99 4.51
N MET A 183 -7.39 15.90 3.67
CA MET A 183 -8.71 15.82 3.06
C MET A 183 -8.60 16.11 1.56
N LEU A 184 -9.14 15.24 0.73
CA LEU A 184 -9.22 15.39 -0.72
C LEU A 184 -10.67 15.21 -1.16
N ILE A 185 -11.13 16.05 -2.09
CA ILE A 185 -12.39 15.86 -2.80
C ILE A 185 -12.05 15.76 -4.28
N LEU A 186 -12.34 14.62 -4.89
CA LEU A 186 -12.19 14.38 -6.31
C LEU A 186 -13.57 14.28 -6.96
N GLN A 187 -13.69 14.72 -8.21
CA GLN A 187 -14.92 14.67 -9.00
C GLN A 187 -14.66 14.06 -10.37
N ARG A 188 -15.50 13.11 -10.77
CA ARG A 188 -15.46 12.46 -12.08
C ARG A 188 -16.02 13.38 -13.15
N HIS A 189 -15.25 13.59 -14.21
CA HIS A 189 -15.72 14.19 -15.46
C HIS A 189 -16.62 13.19 -16.17
N LYS A 190 -17.80 13.65 -16.61
CA LYS A 190 -18.71 12.84 -17.42
C LYS A 190 -18.18 12.74 -18.84
#